data_AF-A0A8H4BSR8-F1
#
_entry.id   AF-A0A8H4BSR8-F1
#
_cell.length_a   1.000
_cell.length_b   1.000
_cell.length_c   1.000
_cell.angle_alpha   90.00
_cell.angle_beta   90.00
_cell.angle_gamma   90.00
#
_symmetry.space_group_name_H-M   'P 1'
#
loop_
_entity.id
_entity.type
_entity.pdbx_description
1 polymer ?
#
loop_
_entity_poly.entity_id
_entity_poly.type
_entity_poly.pdbx_seq_one_letter_code
_entity_poly.pdbx_strand_id
1 'polypeptide(L)'
;MIQTDANATPPTVWIDMSNAIQQAEQENSIPRQDSSQLTTRSSETDFTHTTTTNSSIKTTPVRKSMSELSLQNKRDSDLRQQYEQRPEKVPDVAAEMEKWYAMTDRYGFLEEQPSKSELKVKAKEVERAEKWATMSSAVTIDQENAHKFVFNYKFKKRVYKGIPDCWRREAWYYLSTDCLKNAANDHQLRVTYQELLLKENSHERQIDLDIPRTLRDHIMFRQRYGSGQRALFNVLRAFASYDEEVGYCQGMTNIVATILMYCEEEKAFLVLVHMFLRDKLHNLYIPGFPMLMESFYIQESLLKRYLPKLYQHLTDLGLSSDIYSTRWYITLFAGGVVNYHTLMRIWDVYFLCGYDVFFFVAVALLKTHEGKHHFAWARRLLDLTV
;
A
#
# COMPACT_ATOMS: atom_id res chain seq x y z
N MET A 1 26.38 8.78 10.88
CA MET A 1 26.11 9.04 12.31
C MET A 1 25.90 10.53 12.51
N ILE A 2 24.66 10.99 12.62
CA ILE A 2 24.33 12.35 13.07
C ILE A 2 23.37 12.16 14.24
N GLN A 3 23.78 12.67 15.41
CA GLN A 3 22.99 12.70 16.63
C GLN A 3 21.63 13.34 16.35
N THR A 4 20.59 12.54 16.48
CA THR A 4 19.20 12.98 16.50
C THR A 4 18.95 13.64 17.85
N ASP A 5 18.56 14.92 17.84
CA ASP A 5 17.94 15.54 19.02
C ASP A 5 16.57 14.87 19.25
N ALA A 6 16.64 13.80 20.04
CA ALA A 6 15.55 12.97 20.52
C ALA A 6 14.79 13.72 21.63
N ASN A 7 13.95 14.69 21.26
CA ASN A 7 13.00 15.28 22.23
C ASN A 7 11.62 15.55 21.62
N ALA A 8 11.18 14.64 20.76
CA ALA A 8 9.77 14.31 20.66
C ALA A 8 9.62 12.90 21.19
N THR A 9 9.40 12.75 22.50
CA THR A 9 8.99 11.46 23.07
C THR A 9 7.72 11.04 22.30
N PRO A 10 7.77 9.91 21.56
CA PRO A 10 6.55 9.24 21.15
C PRO A 10 5.66 9.07 22.39
N PRO A 11 4.32 9.05 22.30
CA PRO A 11 3.49 8.67 23.44
C PRO A 11 4.08 7.41 24.06
N THR A 12 4.25 7.31 25.39
CA THR A 12 5.08 6.29 26.07
C THR A 12 4.88 4.86 25.52
N VAL A 13 3.67 4.56 25.08
CA VAL A 13 3.27 3.33 24.37
C VAL A 13 4.13 3.05 23.13
N TRP A 14 4.42 4.03 22.28
CA TRP A 14 5.23 3.88 21.06
C TRP A 14 6.71 3.57 21.36
N ILE A 15 7.28 4.10 22.45
CA ILE A 15 8.66 3.77 22.85
C ILE A 15 8.72 2.32 23.32
N ASP A 16 7.80 1.93 24.19
CA ASP A 16 7.69 0.57 24.70
C ASP A 16 7.45 -0.44 23.56
N MET A 17 6.62 -0.06 22.58
CA MET A 17 6.32 -0.91 21.43
C MET A 17 7.43 -0.95 20.38
N SER A 18 8.14 0.16 20.10
CA SER A 18 9.35 0.12 19.25
C SER A 18 10.44 -0.74 19.87
N ASN A 19 10.62 -0.68 21.20
CA ASN A 19 11.51 -1.59 21.90
C ASN A 19 11.03 -3.05 21.80
N ALA A 20 9.71 -3.28 21.84
CA ALA A 20 9.14 -4.61 21.64
C ALA A 20 9.35 -5.16 20.22
N ILE A 21 9.28 -4.30 19.19
CA ILE A 21 9.62 -4.68 17.80
C ILE A 21 11.10 -5.07 17.73
N GLN A 22 12.01 -4.22 18.22
CA GLN A 22 13.44 -4.51 18.20
C GLN A 22 13.77 -5.80 18.96
N GLN A 23 13.08 -6.06 20.08
CA GLN A 23 13.22 -7.31 20.81
C GLN A 23 12.75 -8.51 19.98
N ALA A 24 11.59 -8.41 19.31
CA ALA A 24 11.10 -9.47 18.43
C ALA A 24 12.04 -9.71 17.23
N GLU A 25 12.54 -8.65 16.59
CA GLU A 25 13.54 -8.75 15.49
C GLU A 25 14.82 -9.45 15.96
N GLN A 26 15.30 -9.15 17.17
CA GLN A 26 16.45 -9.81 17.78
C GLN A 26 16.17 -11.29 18.08
N GLU A 27 15.00 -11.62 18.64
CA GLU A 27 14.58 -12.99 18.91
C GLU A 27 14.46 -13.82 17.62
N ASN A 28 14.04 -13.20 16.52
CA ASN A 28 13.98 -13.82 15.19
C ASN A 28 15.38 -14.03 14.56
N SER A 29 16.36 -13.19 14.92
CA SER A 29 17.72 -13.23 14.36
C SER A 29 18.67 -14.22 15.06
N ILE A 30 18.27 -14.80 16.20
CA ILE A 30 19.09 -15.80 16.91
C ILE A 30 19.02 -17.14 16.15
N PRO A 31 20.17 -17.77 15.79
CA PRO A 31 20.16 -19.09 15.18
C PRO A 31 19.49 -20.08 16.14
N ARG A 32 18.42 -20.74 15.69
CA ARG A 32 17.81 -21.84 16.44
C ARG A 32 18.88 -22.91 16.68
N GLN A 33 19.38 -23.01 17.91
CA GLN A 33 20.24 -24.11 18.32
C GLN A 33 19.46 -25.43 18.25
N ASP A 34 20.15 -26.47 17.80
CA ASP A 34 19.66 -27.83 17.55
C ASP A 34 18.59 -28.29 18.56
N SER A 35 17.40 -28.56 18.04
CA SER A 35 16.42 -29.46 18.65
C SER A 35 16.03 -30.51 17.62
N SER A 36 16.95 -31.45 17.40
CA SER A 36 16.60 -32.75 16.87
C SER A 36 15.59 -33.40 17.80
N GLN A 37 14.45 -33.82 17.24
CA GLN A 37 13.31 -34.50 17.86
C GLN A 37 12.25 -33.60 18.51
N LEU A 38 11.36 -33.06 17.68
CA LEU A 38 9.93 -33.25 17.92
C LEU A 38 9.17 -33.45 16.60
N THR A 39 8.38 -34.51 16.60
CA THR A 39 7.62 -35.17 15.55
C THR A 39 6.95 -34.29 14.51
N THR A 40 7.11 -34.73 13.26
CA THR A 40 6.33 -34.42 12.07
C THR A 40 4.83 -34.28 12.33
N ARG A 41 4.33 -33.05 12.19
CA ARG A 41 2.98 -32.81 11.71
C ARG A 41 3.07 -31.67 10.69
N SER A 42 3.35 -32.06 9.46
CA SER A 42 3.33 -31.15 8.30
C SER A 42 1.93 -30.57 8.16
N SER A 43 1.81 -29.27 8.39
CA SER A 43 0.75 -28.46 7.80
C SER A 43 1.38 -27.76 6.60
N GLU A 44 1.36 -28.43 5.46
CA GLU A 44 1.50 -27.80 4.15
C GLU A 44 0.35 -26.78 4.02
N THR A 45 0.67 -25.49 4.06
CA THR A 45 -0.23 -24.44 3.60
C THR A 45 0.15 -24.11 2.15
N ASP A 46 -0.47 -24.85 1.24
CA ASP A 46 -0.49 -24.59 -0.19
C ASP A 46 -1.12 -23.22 -0.47
N PHE A 47 -0.29 -22.19 -0.67
CA PHE A 47 -0.73 -20.88 -1.14
C PHE A 47 -0.75 -20.80 -2.67
N THR A 48 -1.46 -21.74 -3.29
CA THR A 48 -1.92 -21.67 -4.68
C THR A 48 -3.13 -22.58 -4.82
N HIS A 49 -4.32 -21.98 -4.98
CA HIS A 49 -5.52 -22.49 -5.69
C HIS A 49 -6.86 -22.24 -4.98
N THR A 50 -7.58 -21.26 -5.50
CA THR A 50 -9.04 -21.30 -5.74
C THR A 50 -9.17 -20.63 -7.12
N THR A 51 -9.55 -21.24 -8.24
CA THR A 51 -10.20 -22.52 -8.54
C THR A 51 -9.82 -22.87 -9.99
N THR A 52 -9.19 -24.02 -10.25
CA THR A 52 -9.28 -24.65 -11.58
C THR A 52 -9.25 -26.16 -11.36
N THR A 53 -10.31 -26.82 -11.80
CA THR A 53 -10.57 -28.25 -11.70
C THR A 53 -9.39 -29.11 -12.18
N ASN A 54 -9.00 -30.08 -11.35
CA ASN A 54 -7.96 -31.07 -11.62
C ASN A 54 -8.28 -31.97 -12.81
N SER A 55 -7.37 -32.00 -13.79
CA SER A 55 -7.02 -33.20 -14.53
C SER A 55 -5.50 -33.32 -14.56
N SER A 56 -4.97 -34.36 -13.92
CA SER A 56 -3.54 -34.64 -13.75
C SER A 56 -2.77 -34.65 -15.07
N ILE A 57 -1.71 -33.83 -15.18
CA ILE A 57 -0.66 -34.00 -16.19
C ILE A 57 0.71 -33.82 -15.52
N LYS A 58 1.53 -34.86 -15.60
CA LYS A 58 2.93 -34.89 -15.17
C LYS A 58 3.69 -33.72 -15.79
N THR A 59 4.39 -32.93 -14.98
CA THR A 59 5.25 -31.82 -15.41
C THR A 59 6.48 -32.34 -16.15
N THR A 60 6.37 -32.36 -17.47
CA THR A 60 7.52 -32.13 -18.36
C THR A 60 7.56 -30.64 -18.66
N PRO A 61 8.73 -30.02 -18.87
CA PRO A 61 8.80 -28.62 -19.24
C PRO A 61 8.13 -28.44 -20.61
N VAL A 62 6.93 -27.86 -20.62
CA VAL A 62 6.24 -27.53 -21.88
C VAL A 62 6.98 -26.37 -22.50
N ARG A 63 7.85 -26.68 -23.46
CA ARG A 63 8.41 -25.70 -24.39
C ARG A 63 7.23 -25.11 -25.15
N LYS A 64 6.76 -23.91 -24.76
CA LYS A 64 5.71 -23.20 -25.49
C LYS A 64 6.09 -23.17 -26.97
N SER A 65 5.17 -23.59 -27.83
CA SER A 65 5.39 -23.55 -29.27
C SER A 65 5.63 -22.09 -29.69
N MET A 66 6.44 -21.85 -30.73
CA MET A 66 6.60 -20.52 -31.31
C MET A 66 5.25 -19.89 -31.69
N SER A 67 4.25 -20.70 -32.05
CA SER A 67 2.89 -20.24 -32.33
C SER A 67 2.16 -19.71 -31.09
N GLU A 68 2.34 -20.34 -29.92
CA GLU A 68 1.72 -19.91 -28.66
C GLU A 68 2.37 -18.64 -28.12
N LEU A 69 3.70 -18.54 -28.24
CA LEU A 69 4.46 -17.33 -27.91
C LEU A 69 4.03 -16.16 -28.81
N SER A 70 3.91 -16.38 -30.13
CA SER A 70 3.43 -15.37 -31.08
C SER A 70 2.00 -14.90 -30.79
N LEU A 71 1.09 -15.82 -30.47
CA LEU A 71 -0.30 -15.49 -30.10
C LEU A 71 -0.39 -14.78 -28.75
N GLN A 72 0.53 -15.05 -27.82
CA GLN A 72 0.59 -14.36 -26.54
C GLN A 72 1.13 -12.93 -26.73
N ASN A 73 2.24 -12.76 -27.45
CA ASN A 73 2.79 -11.44 -27.78
C ASN A 73 1.78 -10.57 -28.55
N LYS A 74 1.00 -11.16 -29.46
CA LYS A 74 -0.05 -10.44 -30.18
C LYS A 74 -1.14 -9.93 -29.23
N ARG A 75 -1.59 -10.74 -28.27
CA ARG A 75 -2.60 -10.34 -27.28
C ARG A 75 -2.08 -9.27 -26.31
N ASP A 76 -0.83 -9.38 -25.88
CA ASP A 76 -0.21 -8.39 -25.00
C ASP A 76 -0.02 -7.05 -25.75
N SER A 77 0.32 -7.10 -27.05
CA SER A 77 0.32 -5.92 -27.94
C SER A 77 -1.06 -5.30 -28.11
N ASP A 78 -2.11 -6.12 -28.32
CA ASP A 78 -3.49 -5.65 -28.43
C ASP A 78 -3.97 -4.98 -27.12
N LEU A 79 -3.55 -5.50 -25.96
CA LEU A 79 -3.85 -4.91 -24.65
C LEU A 79 -3.19 -3.55 -24.47
N ARG A 80 -1.90 -3.42 -24.80
CA ARG A 80 -1.19 -2.13 -24.75
C ARG A 80 -1.88 -1.07 -25.59
N GLN A 81 -2.33 -1.44 -26.80
CA GLN A 81 -3.07 -0.52 -27.66
C GLN A 81 -4.34 0.01 -26.99
N GLN A 82 -5.06 -0.80 -26.20
CA GLN A 82 -6.24 -0.33 -25.47
C GLN A 82 -5.91 0.73 -24.41
N TYR A 83 -4.74 0.61 -23.75
CA TYR A 83 -4.25 1.59 -22.79
C TYR A 83 -3.59 2.81 -23.45
N GLU A 84 -3.07 2.70 -24.67
CA GLU A 84 -2.45 3.81 -25.40
C GLU A 84 -3.48 4.65 -26.14
N GLN A 85 -4.47 4.01 -26.77
CA GLN A 85 -5.56 4.66 -27.50
C GLN A 85 -6.26 5.67 -26.59
N ARG A 86 -6.13 6.96 -26.92
CA ARG A 86 -6.98 7.99 -26.32
C ARG A 86 -8.41 7.70 -26.76
N PRO A 87 -9.40 7.73 -25.85
CA PRO A 87 -10.78 7.52 -26.26
C PRO A 87 -11.14 8.52 -27.38
N GLU A 88 -11.54 8.02 -28.55
CA GLU A 88 -11.88 8.82 -29.75
C GLU A 88 -12.99 9.84 -29.49
N LYS A 89 -13.75 9.64 -28.42
CA LYS A 89 -14.66 10.62 -27.83
C LYS A 89 -14.33 10.75 -26.35
N VAL A 90 -13.72 11.86 -25.95
CA VAL A 90 -13.99 12.42 -24.62
C VAL A 90 -15.46 12.78 -24.72
N PRO A 91 -16.39 12.04 -24.10
CA PRO A 91 -17.77 12.46 -24.19
C PRO A 91 -17.84 13.87 -23.56
N ASP A 92 -18.77 14.70 -24.01
CA ASP A 92 -19.01 16.00 -23.39
C ASP A 92 -19.70 15.76 -22.03
N VAL A 93 -18.94 15.17 -21.10
CA VAL A 93 -19.35 14.71 -19.79
C VAL A 93 -19.18 15.85 -18.79
N ALA A 94 -19.10 17.13 -19.19
CA ALA A 94 -18.89 18.20 -18.21
C ALA A 94 -20.03 18.21 -17.16
N ALA A 95 -21.29 18.13 -17.62
CA ALA A 95 -22.46 18.07 -16.74
C ALA A 95 -22.61 16.73 -16.00
N GLU A 96 -22.21 15.62 -16.63
CA GLU A 96 -22.29 14.30 -16.01
C GLU A 96 -21.13 14.05 -15.03
N MET A 97 -19.93 14.58 -15.28
CA MET A 97 -18.79 14.61 -14.36
C MET A 97 -19.10 15.52 -13.19
N GLU A 98 -19.69 16.70 -13.42
CA GLU A 98 -20.15 17.59 -12.34
C GLU A 98 -21.17 16.88 -11.44
N LYS A 99 -22.08 16.09 -12.03
CA LYS A 99 -22.99 15.21 -11.27
C LYS A 99 -22.25 14.13 -10.48
N TRP A 100 -21.25 13.45 -11.05
CA TRP A 100 -20.46 12.45 -10.32
C TRP A 100 -19.65 13.10 -9.19
N TYR A 101 -18.99 14.23 -9.42
CA TYR A 101 -18.25 14.97 -8.39
C TYR A 101 -19.17 15.50 -7.27
N ALA A 102 -20.40 15.88 -7.60
CA ALA A 102 -21.41 16.25 -6.60
C ALA A 102 -21.87 15.05 -5.75
N MET A 103 -21.69 13.83 -6.24
CA MET A 103 -22.03 12.57 -5.58
C MET A 103 -20.81 11.86 -4.96
N THR A 104 -19.63 12.48 -4.94
CA THR A 104 -18.46 11.91 -4.27
C THR A 104 -18.21 12.51 -2.90
N ASP A 105 -17.72 11.71 -1.97
CA ASP A 105 -17.11 12.16 -0.73
C ASP A 105 -15.85 13.02 -1.02
N ARG A 106 -15.25 13.56 0.05
CA ARG A 106 -14.04 14.40 -0.05
C ARG A 106 -12.83 13.69 -0.68
N TYR A 107 -12.87 12.36 -0.77
CA TYR A 107 -11.81 11.53 -1.29
C TYR A 107 -12.11 11.00 -2.69
N GLY A 108 -13.28 11.29 -3.27
CA GLY A 108 -13.66 10.83 -4.61
C GLY A 108 -14.43 9.51 -4.66
N PHE A 109 -14.89 8.97 -3.52
CA PHE A 109 -15.76 7.79 -3.46
C PHE A 109 -17.22 8.18 -3.55
N LEU A 110 -18.03 7.44 -4.31
CA LEU A 110 -19.44 7.75 -4.48
C LEU A 110 -20.26 7.53 -3.20
N GLU A 111 -21.07 8.53 -2.80
CA GLU A 111 -22.02 8.48 -1.69
C GLU A 111 -23.44 8.84 -2.16
N GLU A 112 -24.47 8.18 -1.59
CA GLU A 112 -25.87 8.38 -1.98
C GLU A 112 -26.50 9.66 -1.39
N GLN A 113 -25.94 10.24 -0.32
CA GLN A 113 -26.46 11.44 0.36
C GLN A 113 -25.33 12.25 1.04
N PRO A 114 -25.10 13.53 0.69
CA PRO A 114 -24.13 14.36 1.41
C PRO A 114 -24.63 14.67 2.82
N SER A 115 -23.81 14.40 3.84
CA SER A 115 -24.19 14.60 5.23
C SER A 115 -24.00 16.06 5.66
N LYS A 116 -24.92 16.61 6.48
CA LYS A 116 -24.76 17.95 7.11
C LYS A 116 -23.46 18.11 7.93
N SER A 117 -22.75 17.02 8.23
CA SER A 117 -21.47 17.02 8.94
C SER A 117 -20.29 17.52 8.08
N GLU A 118 -20.42 17.46 6.75
CA GLU A 118 -19.34 17.76 5.80
C GLU A 118 -18.87 19.21 5.81
N LEU A 119 -19.78 20.18 5.98
CA LEU A 119 -19.41 21.61 5.95
C LEU A 119 -18.45 21.96 7.11
N LYS A 120 -18.69 21.39 8.30
CA LYS A 120 -17.79 21.56 9.46
C LYS A 120 -16.44 20.88 9.23
N VAL A 121 -16.44 19.74 8.54
CA VAL A 121 -15.21 19.02 8.18
C VAL A 121 -14.41 19.83 7.14
N LYS A 122 -15.05 20.35 6.11
CA LYS A 122 -14.45 21.22 5.08
C LYS A 122 -13.84 22.49 5.69
N ALA A 123 -14.55 23.18 6.59
CA ALA A 123 -14.01 24.36 7.26
C ALA A 123 -12.76 24.03 8.10
N LYS A 124 -12.79 22.92 8.86
CA LYS A 124 -11.63 22.44 9.62
C LYS A 124 -10.47 22.05 8.70
N GLU A 125 -10.76 21.53 7.52
CA GLU A 125 -9.75 21.17 6.53
C GLU A 125 -9.01 22.40 6.01
N VAL A 126 -9.75 23.45 5.64
CA VAL A 126 -9.18 24.74 5.20
C VAL A 126 -8.30 25.35 6.31
N GLU A 127 -8.80 25.39 7.54
CA GLU A 127 -8.04 25.91 8.69
C GLU A 127 -6.73 25.11 8.90
N ARG A 128 -6.75 23.80 8.69
CA ARG A 128 -5.53 22.99 8.76
C ARG A 128 -4.60 23.29 7.58
N ALA A 129 -5.14 23.40 6.37
CA ALA A 129 -4.38 23.66 5.15
C ALA A 129 -3.63 24.99 5.21
N GLU A 130 -4.25 26.07 5.67
CA GLU A 130 -3.60 27.37 5.90
C GLU A 130 -2.41 27.23 6.86
N LYS A 131 -2.64 26.51 7.96
CA LYS A 131 -1.56 26.29 8.92
C LYS A 131 -0.44 25.42 8.34
N TRP A 132 -0.71 24.51 7.42
CA TRP A 132 0.32 23.73 6.71
C TRP A 132 1.09 24.60 5.71
N ALA A 133 0.41 25.51 5.02
CA ALA A 133 1.05 26.51 4.15
C ALA A 133 2.12 27.31 4.90
N THR A 134 1.81 27.79 6.12
CA THR A 134 2.78 28.53 6.97
C THR A 134 3.99 27.70 7.41
N MET A 135 3.95 26.38 7.26
CA MET A 135 5.04 25.47 7.61
C MET A 135 5.82 24.94 6.40
N SER A 136 5.33 25.24 5.20
CA SER A 136 5.93 24.84 3.93
C SER A 136 6.81 25.97 3.38
N SER A 137 7.83 25.61 2.62
CA SER A 137 8.62 26.53 1.82
C SER A 137 8.85 25.92 0.45
N ALA A 138 8.47 26.62 -0.61
CA ALA A 138 8.72 26.15 -1.96
C ALA A 138 10.22 26.10 -2.23
N VAL A 139 10.67 25.02 -2.84
CA VAL A 139 12.04 24.78 -3.27
C VAL A 139 12.03 24.18 -4.66
N THR A 140 13.07 24.43 -5.44
CA THR A 140 13.24 23.82 -6.76
C THR A 140 14.31 22.75 -6.68
N ILE A 141 13.97 21.53 -7.09
CA ILE A 141 14.89 20.38 -7.16
C ILE A 141 14.78 19.85 -8.58
N ASP A 142 15.91 19.78 -9.30
CA ASP A 142 15.95 19.31 -10.69
C ASP A 142 14.90 19.95 -11.61
N GLN A 143 14.76 21.29 -11.51
CA GLN A 143 13.78 22.11 -12.25
C GLN A 143 12.30 21.86 -11.89
N GLU A 144 12.03 21.00 -10.92
CA GLU A 144 10.69 20.70 -10.41
C GLU A 144 10.41 21.43 -9.10
N ASN A 145 9.16 21.85 -8.92
CA ASN A 145 8.72 22.48 -7.69
C ASN A 145 8.42 21.43 -6.62
N ALA A 146 9.08 21.56 -5.47
CA ALA A 146 8.84 20.76 -4.28
C ALA A 146 8.58 21.67 -3.08
N HIS A 147 8.08 21.08 -1.99
CA HIS A 147 7.90 21.79 -0.73
C HIS A 147 8.77 21.17 0.35
N LYS A 148 9.58 22.03 0.98
CA LYS A 148 10.33 21.69 2.18
C LYS A 148 9.50 22.05 3.41
N PHE A 149 9.58 21.21 4.44
CA PHE A 149 8.97 21.46 5.74
C PHE A 149 10.06 21.50 6.82
N VAL A 150 9.86 22.33 7.84
CA VAL A 150 10.76 22.30 9.00
C VAL A 150 10.43 21.09 9.86
N PHE A 151 11.31 20.08 9.87
CA PHE A 151 11.10 18.82 10.58
C PHE A 151 11.27 18.97 12.10
N ASN A 152 10.26 19.56 12.76
CA ASN A 152 10.22 19.79 14.20
C ASN A 152 9.03 19.10 14.87
N TYR A 153 8.94 19.20 16.20
CA TYR A 153 7.82 18.64 16.97
C TYR A 153 6.44 19.09 16.47
N LYS A 154 6.30 20.36 16.03
CA LYS A 154 5.05 20.90 15.51
C LYS A 154 4.62 20.20 14.22
N PHE A 155 5.56 19.91 13.31
CA PHE A 155 5.32 19.15 12.09
C PHE A 155 4.85 17.73 12.41
N LYS A 156 5.61 16.98 13.23
CA LYS A 156 5.24 15.62 13.66
C LYS A 156 3.84 15.57 14.27
N LYS A 157 3.55 16.48 15.21
CA LYS A 157 2.24 16.59 15.87
C LYS A 157 1.09 16.83 14.90
N ARG A 158 1.33 17.52 13.78
CA ARG A 158 0.30 17.80 12.77
C ARG A 158 0.07 16.62 11.84
N VAL A 159 1.12 15.91 11.46
CA VAL A 159 0.99 14.63 10.77
C VAL A 159 0.13 13.65 11.58
N TYR A 160 0.37 13.54 12.89
CA TYR A 160 -0.47 12.75 13.82
C TYR A 160 -1.92 13.26 13.97
N LYS A 161 -2.22 14.51 13.61
CA LYS A 161 -3.60 15.05 13.62
C LYS A 161 -4.35 14.88 12.30
N GLY A 162 -3.65 14.87 11.18
CA GLY A 162 -4.25 14.99 9.85
C GLY A 162 -3.35 15.79 8.93
N ILE A 163 -2.75 15.17 7.91
CA ILE A 163 -2.26 15.94 6.77
C ILE A 163 -3.49 16.30 5.93
N PRO A 164 -3.71 17.60 5.62
CA PRO A 164 -4.81 17.99 4.76
C PRO A 164 -4.66 17.42 3.35
N ASP A 165 -5.76 17.11 2.68
CA ASP A 165 -5.75 16.41 1.38
C ASP A 165 -4.89 17.15 0.35
N CYS A 166 -5.00 18.48 0.29
CA CYS A 166 -4.24 19.34 -0.62
C CYS A 166 -2.72 19.41 -0.34
N TRP A 167 -2.26 18.87 0.80
CA TRP A 167 -0.85 18.85 1.21
C TRP A 167 -0.27 17.44 1.24
N ARG A 168 -1.06 16.39 0.99
CA ARG A 168 -0.57 15.00 1.06
C ARG A 168 0.49 14.73 0.00
N ARG A 169 0.28 15.17 -1.24
CA ARG A 169 1.27 15.01 -2.32
C ARG A 169 2.65 15.51 -1.89
N GLU A 170 2.72 16.73 -1.38
CA GLU A 170 3.94 17.41 -0.98
C GLU A 170 4.55 16.78 0.27
N ALA A 171 3.71 16.50 1.27
CA ALA A 171 4.17 15.99 2.56
C ALA A 171 4.64 14.53 2.47
N TRP A 172 3.91 13.68 1.76
CA TRP A 172 4.29 12.29 1.53
C TRP A 172 5.57 12.22 0.70
N TYR A 173 5.68 12.99 -0.37
CA TYR A 173 6.91 13.06 -1.17
C TYR A 173 8.11 13.58 -0.35
N TYR A 174 7.93 14.63 0.45
CA TYR A 174 8.96 15.13 1.36
C TYR A 174 9.42 14.05 2.36
N LEU A 175 8.49 13.26 2.88
CA LEU A 175 8.76 12.22 3.87
C LEU A 175 9.32 10.92 3.27
N SER A 176 8.92 10.54 2.06
CA SER A 176 9.42 9.36 1.36
C SER A 176 10.87 9.54 0.89
N THR A 177 11.26 10.79 0.58
CA THR A 177 12.61 11.16 0.09
C THR A 177 13.61 11.49 1.20
N ASP A 178 13.35 11.08 2.45
CA ASP A 178 14.12 11.48 3.64
C ASP A 178 14.33 13.00 3.70
N CYS A 179 13.23 13.74 3.76
CA CYS A 179 13.24 15.20 3.82
C CYS A 179 13.92 15.85 2.59
N LEU A 180 13.67 15.29 1.40
CA LEU A 180 14.23 15.69 0.10
C LEU A 180 15.71 15.37 -0.12
N LYS A 181 16.37 14.63 0.79
CA LYS A 181 17.79 14.24 0.59
C LYS A 181 17.96 13.29 -0.60
N ASN A 182 16.99 12.40 -0.82
CA ASN A 182 17.02 11.42 -1.90
C ASN A 182 16.36 11.94 -3.19
N ALA A 183 15.82 13.16 -3.19
CA ALA A 183 15.13 13.74 -4.33
C ALA A 183 16.07 14.03 -5.52
N ALA A 184 17.39 14.13 -5.29
CA ALA A 184 18.38 14.32 -6.35
C ALA A 184 18.47 13.13 -7.33
N ASN A 185 17.95 11.96 -6.95
CA ASN A 185 17.89 10.79 -7.83
C ASN A 185 16.68 10.84 -8.77
N ASP A 186 15.74 11.77 -8.57
CA ASP A 186 14.47 11.77 -9.27
C ASP A 186 14.64 12.04 -10.77
N HIS A 187 15.60 12.88 -11.18
CA HIS A 187 15.86 13.10 -12.60
C HIS A 187 16.17 11.77 -13.32
N GLN A 188 17.06 10.95 -12.74
CA GLN A 188 17.39 9.65 -13.29
C GLN A 188 16.19 8.71 -13.28
N LEU A 189 15.42 8.68 -12.19
CA LEU A 189 14.22 7.84 -12.09
C LEU A 189 13.15 8.22 -13.13
N ARG A 190 12.99 9.50 -13.47
CA ARG A 190 12.09 9.94 -14.55
C ARG A 190 12.55 9.44 -15.91
N VAL A 191 13.83 9.57 -16.23
CA VAL A 191 14.40 9.04 -17.48
C VAL A 191 14.17 7.54 -17.55
N THR A 192 14.49 6.81 -16.47
CA THR A 192 14.24 5.38 -16.35
C THR A 192 12.76 5.05 -16.51
N TYR A 193 11.83 5.82 -15.91
CA TYR A 193 10.40 5.61 -16.07
C TYR A 193 9.98 5.65 -17.54
N GLN A 194 10.41 6.69 -18.29
CA GLN A 194 10.10 6.82 -19.71
C GLN A 194 10.66 5.65 -20.53
N GLU A 195 11.88 5.21 -20.24
CA GLU A 195 12.49 4.03 -20.89
C GLU A 195 11.72 2.73 -20.58
N LEU A 196 11.30 2.54 -19.33
CA LEU A 196 10.56 1.35 -18.89
C LEU A 196 9.17 1.27 -19.53
N LEU A 197 8.52 2.40 -19.79
CA LEU A 197 7.25 2.42 -20.52
C LEU A 197 7.39 1.87 -21.95
N LEU A 198 8.57 1.95 -22.56
CA LEU A 198 8.80 1.41 -23.91
C LEU A 198 9.05 -0.11 -23.92
N LYS A 199 9.38 -0.72 -22.76
CA LYS A 199 9.73 -2.14 -22.68
C LYS A 199 8.51 -3.05 -22.70
N GLU A 200 8.70 -4.26 -23.22
CA GLU A 200 7.75 -5.36 -23.04
C GLU A 200 7.75 -5.85 -21.59
N ASN A 201 6.57 -6.18 -21.05
CA ASN A 201 6.42 -6.60 -19.66
C ASN A 201 5.47 -7.80 -19.57
N SER A 202 5.92 -8.88 -18.93
CA SER A 202 5.19 -10.15 -18.81
C SER A 202 4.01 -10.11 -17.82
N HIS A 203 3.93 -9.06 -16.99
CA HIS A 203 2.92 -8.89 -15.94
C HIS A 203 1.71 -8.07 -16.37
N GLU A 204 1.71 -7.49 -17.58
CA GLU A 204 0.64 -6.61 -18.06
C GLU A 204 -0.75 -7.22 -17.94
N ARG A 205 -0.89 -8.50 -18.31
CA ARG A 205 -2.16 -9.21 -18.21
C ARG A 205 -2.64 -9.34 -16.77
N GLN A 206 -1.73 -9.61 -15.83
CA GLN A 206 -2.10 -9.74 -14.42
C GLN A 206 -2.47 -8.38 -13.84
N ILE A 207 -1.74 -7.32 -14.19
CA ILE A 207 -2.05 -5.94 -13.82
C ILE A 207 -3.45 -5.56 -14.34
N ASP A 208 -3.74 -5.89 -15.61
CA ASP A 208 -5.02 -5.57 -16.24
C ASP A 208 -6.23 -6.23 -15.57
N LEU A 209 -6.08 -7.47 -15.10
CA LEU A 209 -7.11 -8.17 -14.34
C LEU A 209 -7.34 -7.57 -12.95
N ASP A 210 -6.33 -6.90 -12.40
CA ASP A 210 -6.35 -6.36 -11.05
C ASP A 210 -6.90 -4.94 -10.97
N ILE A 211 -6.68 -4.12 -12.00
CA ILE A 211 -7.14 -2.73 -12.04
C ILE A 211 -8.67 -2.60 -11.83
N PRO A 212 -9.54 -3.36 -12.52
CA PRO A 212 -10.99 -3.21 -12.38
C PRO A 212 -11.52 -3.62 -11.01
N ARG A 213 -10.73 -4.29 -10.17
CA ARG A 213 -11.13 -4.72 -8.82
C ARG A 213 -10.56 -3.81 -7.71
N THR A 214 -9.74 -2.83 -8.05
CA THR A 214 -9.14 -1.88 -7.10
C THR A 214 -9.89 -0.54 -7.10
N LEU A 215 -10.37 -0.11 -5.92
CA LEU A 215 -11.04 1.18 -5.71
C LEU A 215 -12.15 1.48 -6.74
N ARG A 216 -12.98 0.47 -7.02
CA ARG A 216 -14.06 0.53 -8.02
C ARG A 216 -15.02 1.71 -7.86
N ASP A 217 -15.28 2.08 -6.62
CA ASP A 217 -16.22 3.14 -6.26
C ASP A 217 -15.59 4.54 -6.31
N HIS A 218 -14.29 4.63 -6.60
CA HIS A 218 -13.57 5.88 -6.76
C HIS A 218 -13.67 6.42 -8.19
N ILE A 219 -14.04 7.69 -8.33
CA ILE A 219 -14.33 8.33 -9.62
C ILE A 219 -13.16 8.23 -10.63
N MET A 220 -11.92 8.29 -10.17
CA MET A 220 -10.72 8.23 -11.03
C MET A 220 -10.51 6.84 -11.68
N PHE A 221 -10.92 5.76 -11.04
CA PHE A 221 -10.61 4.39 -11.48
C PHE A 221 -11.82 3.63 -12.02
N ARG A 222 -13.01 4.25 -12.00
CA ARG A 222 -14.25 3.59 -12.40
C ARG A 222 -14.37 3.33 -13.90
N GLN A 223 -13.87 4.25 -14.73
CA GLN A 223 -13.94 4.07 -16.18
C GLN A 223 -12.87 3.09 -16.65
N ARG A 224 -13.31 2.00 -17.28
CA ARG A 224 -12.41 1.01 -17.89
C ARG A 224 -11.53 1.67 -18.95
N TYR A 225 -10.22 1.49 -18.84
CA TYR A 225 -9.20 2.15 -19.68
C TYR A 225 -9.25 3.70 -19.66
N GLY A 226 -9.94 4.29 -18.67
CA GLY A 226 -9.93 5.73 -18.44
C GLY A 226 -8.54 6.23 -18.00
N SER A 227 -8.36 7.55 -17.95
CA SER A 227 -7.07 8.17 -17.61
C SER A 227 -6.48 7.65 -16.29
N GLY A 228 -7.29 7.48 -15.24
CA GLY A 228 -6.82 6.95 -13.97
C GLY A 228 -6.39 5.49 -14.02
N GLN A 229 -7.13 4.63 -14.73
CA GLN A 229 -6.72 3.23 -14.95
C GLN A 229 -5.46 3.13 -15.81
N ARG A 230 -5.30 4.01 -16.80
CA ARG A 230 -4.08 4.09 -17.63
C ARG A 230 -2.85 4.49 -16.82
N ALA A 231 -2.97 5.52 -15.99
CA ALA A 231 -1.89 5.94 -15.10
C ALA A 231 -1.51 4.80 -14.13
N LEU A 232 -2.50 4.13 -13.56
CA LEU A 232 -2.30 2.98 -12.68
C LEU A 232 -1.57 1.83 -13.39
N PHE A 233 -2.01 1.49 -14.61
CA PHE A 233 -1.38 0.47 -15.45
C PHE A 233 0.09 0.82 -15.77
N ASN A 234 0.35 2.05 -16.20
CA ASN A 234 1.69 2.51 -16.57
C ASN A 234 2.66 2.49 -15.39
N VAL A 235 2.24 3.00 -14.23
CA VAL A 235 3.09 2.99 -13.02
C VAL A 235 3.41 1.56 -12.58
N LEU A 236 2.42 0.67 -12.53
CA LEU A 236 2.63 -0.72 -12.14
C LEU A 236 3.50 -1.48 -13.14
N ARG A 237 3.27 -1.28 -14.44
CA ARG A 237 4.09 -1.89 -15.50
C ARG A 237 5.54 -1.44 -15.39
N ALA A 238 5.77 -0.13 -15.32
CA ALA A 238 7.13 0.40 -15.23
C ALA A 238 7.81 -0.11 -13.97
N PHE A 239 7.12 -0.10 -12.82
CA PHE A 239 7.69 -0.62 -11.58
C PHE A 239 8.05 -2.10 -11.66
N ALA A 240 7.18 -2.94 -12.25
CA ALA A 240 7.46 -4.36 -12.41
C ALA A 240 8.68 -4.64 -13.32
N SER A 241 9.04 -3.71 -14.21
CA SER A 241 10.28 -3.78 -14.99
C SER A 241 11.46 -3.06 -14.32
N TYR A 242 11.21 -2.24 -13.30
CA TYR A 242 12.25 -1.56 -12.53
C TYR A 242 12.89 -2.49 -11.49
N ASP A 243 12.06 -3.25 -10.77
CA ASP A 243 12.48 -4.27 -9.82
C ASP A 243 12.00 -5.64 -10.34
N GLU A 244 12.80 -6.26 -11.21
CA GLU A 244 12.43 -7.52 -11.89
C GLU A 244 12.31 -8.72 -10.95
N GLU A 245 12.96 -8.67 -9.78
CA GLU A 245 12.86 -9.74 -8.78
C GLU A 245 11.51 -9.72 -8.07
N VAL A 246 11.00 -8.51 -7.77
CA VAL A 246 9.62 -8.33 -7.30
C VAL A 246 8.60 -8.52 -8.43
N GLY A 247 8.88 -7.95 -9.59
CA GLY A 247 7.94 -7.85 -10.70
C GLY A 247 6.64 -7.17 -10.28
N TYR A 248 5.51 -7.80 -10.57
CA TYR A 248 4.21 -7.40 -10.06
C TYR A 248 3.67 -8.40 -9.04
N CYS A 249 3.45 -7.94 -7.82
CA CYS A 249 2.77 -8.70 -6.78
C CYS A 249 1.31 -8.25 -6.62
N GLN A 250 0.39 -9.20 -6.51
CA GLN A 250 -1.02 -8.93 -6.29
C GLN A 250 -1.22 -8.16 -4.97
N GLY A 251 -1.80 -6.97 -5.06
CA GLY A 251 -2.00 -6.05 -3.93
C GLY A 251 -1.32 -4.70 -4.13
N MET A 252 -0.27 -4.65 -4.96
CA MET A 252 0.43 -3.40 -5.31
C MET A 252 -0.49 -2.39 -6.01
N THR A 253 -1.50 -2.87 -6.74
CA THR A 253 -2.50 -2.00 -7.37
C THR A 253 -3.21 -1.10 -6.37
N ASN A 254 -3.51 -1.56 -5.15
CA ASN A 254 -4.11 -0.73 -4.10
C ASN A 254 -3.17 0.37 -3.62
N ILE A 255 -1.88 0.09 -3.54
CA ILE A 255 -0.85 1.04 -3.11
C ILE A 255 -0.71 2.15 -4.16
N VAL A 256 -0.52 1.76 -5.43
CA VAL A 256 -0.34 2.73 -6.52
C VAL A 256 -1.59 3.55 -6.75
N ALA A 257 -2.78 2.95 -6.69
CA ALA A 257 -4.04 3.69 -6.79
C ALA A 257 -4.17 4.70 -5.63
N THR A 258 -3.70 4.36 -4.43
CA THR A 258 -3.67 5.28 -3.29
C THR A 258 -2.77 6.48 -3.52
N ILE A 259 -1.60 6.28 -4.11
CA ILE A 259 -0.67 7.37 -4.45
C ILE A 259 -1.25 8.25 -5.57
N LEU A 260 -1.82 7.64 -6.62
CA LEU A 260 -2.38 8.35 -7.78
C LEU A 260 -3.58 9.24 -7.44
N MET A 261 -4.26 9.03 -6.31
CA MET A 261 -5.29 9.95 -5.84
C MET A 261 -4.75 11.33 -5.45
N TYR A 262 -3.45 11.47 -5.21
CA TYR A 262 -2.81 12.73 -4.84
C TYR A 262 -1.69 13.17 -5.78
N CYS A 263 -1.08 12.23 -6.49
CA CYS A 263 0.05 12.47 -7.38
C CYS A 263 -0.32 12.22 -8.84
N GLU A 264 0.25 13.02 -9.73
CA GLU A 264 0.36 12.70 -11.15
C GLU A 264 1.16 11.42 -11.40
N GLU A 265 0.96 10.81 -12.58
CA GLU A 265 1.45 9.48 -12.95
C GLU A 265 2.95 9.27 -12.69
N GLU A 266 3.80 10.13 -13.25
CA GLU A 266 5.26 10.03 -13.09
C GLU A 266 5.68 10.19 -11.63
N LYS A 267 5.08 11.14 -10.90
CA LYS A 267 5.37 11.36 -9.48
C LYS A 267 4.89 10.20 -8.61
N ALA A 268 3.81 9.52 -8.99
CA ALA A 268 3.36 8.33 -8.30
C ALA A 268 4.37 7.18 -8.43
N PHE A 269 5.00 7.01 -9.60
CA PHE A 269 6.13 6.09 -9.77
C PHE A 269 7.32 6.47 -8.87
N LEU A 270 7.70 7.75 -8.83
CA LEU A 270 8.78 8.21 -7.95
C LEU A 270 8.50 7.91 -6.47
N VAL A 271 7.30 8.26 -5.99
CA VAL A 271 6.89 8.01 -4.60
C VAL A 271 6.91 6.52 -4.29
N LEU A 272 6.43 5.67 -5.21
CA LEU A 272 6.47 4.21 -5.06
C LEU A 272 7.91 3.70 -4.93
N VAL A 273 8.83 4.11 -5.80
CA VAL A 273 10.25 3.73 -5.72
C VAL A 273 10.87 4.20 -4.40
N HIS A 274 10.60 5.45 -3.98
CA HIS A 274 11.09 5.97 -2.70
C HIS A 274 10.54 5.20 -1.50
N MET A 275 9.28 4.76 -1.54
CA MET A 275 8.71 3.88 -0.51
C MET A 275 9.48 2.54 -0.44
N PHE A 276 9.74 1.92 -1.59
CA PHE A 276 10.50 0.66 -1.67
C PHE A 276 11.92 0.80 -1.13
N LEU A 277 12.63 1.88 -1.49
CA LEU A 277 13.99 2.13 -1.04
C LEU A 277 14.05 2.44 0.46
N ARG A 278 13.14 3.29 0.94
CA ARG A 278 13.14 3.76 2.34
C ARG A 278 12.79 2.65 3.32
N ASP A 279 11.72 1.90 3.02
CA ASP A 279 11.15 0.91 3.93
C ASP A 279 11.53 -0.53 3.57
N LYS A 280 12.43 -0.72 2.59
CA LYS A 280 12.87 -2.03 2.09
C LYS A 280 11.72 -2.94 1.65
N LEU A 281 10.67 -2.34 1.06
CA LEU A 281 9.47 -3.07 0.64
C LEU A 281 9.74 -4.14 -0.42
N HIS A 282 10.90 -4.11 -1.08
CA HIS A 282 11.38 -5.22 -1.90
C HIS A 282 11.25 -6.56 -1.15
N ASN A 283 11.70 -6.63 0.10
CA ASN A 283 11.63 -7.83 0.94
C ASN A 283 10.19 -8.25 1.30
N LEU A 284 9.21 -7.36 1.11
CA LEU A 284 7.80 -7.66 1.33
C LEU A 284 7.19 -8.39 0.13
N TYR A 285 7.75 -8.27 -1.07
CA TYR A 285 7.12 -8.75 -2.30
C TYR A 285 7.95 -9.76 -3.11
N ILE A 286 9.25 -9.90 -2.83
CA ILE A 286 10.06 -10.96 -3.46
C ILE A 286 9.55 -12.36 -3.12
N PRO A 287 9.82 -13.36 -3.97
CA PRO A 287 9.44 -14.74 -3.71
C PRO A 287 9.88 -15.23 -2.31
N GLY A 288 8.96 -15.87 -1.60
CA GLY A 288 9.16 -16.30 -0.22
C GLY A 288 8.76 -15.26 0.83
N PHE A 289 8.46 -14.02 0.43
CA PHE A 289 7.89 -12.96 1.26
C PHE A 289 8.58 -12.78 2.64
N PRO A 290 9.92 -12.64 2.70
CA PRO A 290 10.65 -12.68 3.96
C PRO A 290 10.16 -11.63 4.98
N MET A 291 9.93 -10.39 4.53
CA MET A 291 9.42 -9.32 5.41
C MET A 291 7.97 -9.55 5.81
N LEU A 292 7.16 -10.25 5.01
CA LEU A 292 5.78 -10.60 5.37
C LEU A 292 5.76 -11.64 6.50
N MET A 293 6.61 -12.66 6.39
CA MET A 293 6.73 -13.70 7.42
C MET A 293 7.24 -13.11 8.74
N GLU A 294 8.22 -12.21 8.66
CA GLU A 294 8.67 -11.41 9.80
C GLU A 294 7.53 -10.54 10.37
N SER A 295 6.72 -9.93 9.51
CA SER A 295 5.57 -9.11 9.93
C SER A 295 4.56 -9.92 10.75
N PHE A 296 4.28 -11.17 10.36
CA PHE A 296 3.41 -12.06 11.14
C PHE A 296 4.00 -12.39 12.51
N TYR A 297 5.30 -12.73 12.55
CA TYR A 297 5.99 -13.03 13.80
C TYR A 297 5.98 -11.85 14.79
N ILE A 298 6.28 -10.64 14.30
CA ILE A 298 6.26 -9.42 15.11
C ILE A 298 4.83 -9.14 15.60
N GLN A 299 3.84 -9.25 14.72
CA GLN A 299 2.42 -9.08 15.09
C GLN A 299 2.01 -10.05 16.21
N GLU A 300 2.34 -11.33 16.11
CA GLU A 300 2.02 -12.34 17.13
C GLU A 300 2.72 -12.04 18.45
N SER A 301 3.98 -11.63 18.41
CA SER A 301 4.73 -11.22 19.60
C SER A 301 4.08 -10.03 20.30
N LEU A 302 3.65 -9.02 19.53
CA LEU A 302 2.93 -7.87 20.05
C LEU A 302 1.54 -8.24 20.59
N LEU A 303 0.81 -9.14 19.92
CA LEU A 303 -0.48 -9.65 20.42
C LEU A 303 -0.31 -10.37 21.74
N LYS A 304 0.69 -11.25 21.86
CA LYS A 304 1.00 -11.96 23.11
C LYS A 304 1.32 -10.99 24.25
N ARG A 305 2.07 -9.92 23.97
CA ARG A 305 2.45 -8.91 24.97
C ARG A 305 1.29 -8.01 25.39
N TYR A 306 0.53 -7.49 24.43
CA TYR A 306 -0.45 -6.41 24.68
C TYR A 306 -1.90 -6.90 24.78
N LEU A 307 -2.24 -8.04 24.16
CA LEU A 307 -3.57 -8.65 24.15
C LEU A 307 -3.49 -10.17 24.44
N PRO A 308 -2.89 -10.61 25.58
CA PRO A 308 -2.59 -12.03 25.83
C PRO A 308 -3.83 -12.93 25.81
N LYS A 309 -4.99 -12.43 26.24
CA LYS A 309 -6.26 -13.18 26.21
C LYS A 309 -6.71 -13.45 24.78
N LEU A 310 -6.63 -12.45 23.92
CA LEU A 310 -6.98 -12.58 22.51
C LEU A 310 -5.99 -13.50 21.79
N TYR A 311 -4.69 -13.33 22.04
CA TYR A 311 -3.65 -14.20 21.50
C TYR A 311 -3.94 -15.66 21.84
N GLN A 312 -4.19 -15.99 23.12
CA GLN A 312 -4.49 -17.35 23.54
C GLN A 312 -5.75 -17.89 22.85
N HIS A 313 -6.81 -17.09 22.75
CA HIS A 313 -8.03 -17.52 22.08
C HIS A 313 -7.81 -17.83 20.59
N LEU A 314 -7.05 -17.01 19.87
CA LEU A 314 -6.70 -17.26 18.46
C LEU A 314 -5.83 -18.52 18.34
N THR A 315 -4.86 -18.72 19.24
CA THR A 315 -4.04 -19.93 19.30
C THR A 315 -4.89 -21.18 19.54
N ASP A 316 -5.85 -21.13 20.47
CA ASP A 316 -6.74 -22.25 20.78
C ASP A 316 -7.64 -22.63 19.58
N LEU A 317 -7.95 -21.65 18.72
CA LEU A 317 -8.67 -21.86 17.46
C LEU A 317 -7.77 -22.29 16.29
N GLY A 318 -6.44 -22.31 16.48
CA GLY A 318 -5.48 -22.56 15.40
C GLY A 318 -5.40 -21.44 14.37
N LEU A 319 -5.74 -20.20 14.75
CA LEU A 319 -5.72 -19.02 13.88
C LEU A 319 -4.42 -18.23 14.08
N SER A 320 -3.43 -18.47 13.21
CA SER A 320 -2.20 -17.68 13.11
C SER A 320 -2.41 -16.40 12.29
N SER A 321 -1.48 -15.44 12.42
CA SER A 321 -1.63 -14.13 11.79
C SER A 321 -1.66 -14.17 10.26
N ASP A 322 -0.91 -15.08 9.64
CA ASP A 322 -0.85 -15.26 8.18
C ASP A 322 -2.22 -15.49 7.54
N ILE A 323 -3.13 -16.17 8.25
CA ILE A 323 -4.46 -16.51 7.75
C ILE A 323 -5.30 -15.26 7.49
N TYR A 324 -5.17 -14.21 8.32
CA TYR A 324 -6.05 -13.04 8.26
C TYR A 324 -5.36 -11.71 7.94
N SER A 325 -4.06 -11.56 8.21
CA SER A 325 -3.35 -10.30 8.00
C SER A 325 -2.50 -10.25 6.73
N THR A 326 -2.45 -11.31 5.92
CA THR A 326 -1.76 -11.29 4.61
C THR A 326 -2.20 -10.11 3.75
N ARG A 327 -3.52 -9.94 3.54
CA ARG A 327 -4.09 -8.81 2.78
C ARG A 327 -3.73 -7.46 3.41
N TRP A 328 -3.59 -7.40 4.74
CA TRP A 328 -3.30 -6.15 5.44
C TRP A 328 -1.90 -5.64 5.10
N TYR A 329 -0.89 -6.51 5.20
CA TYR A 329 0.49 -6.11 4.92
C TYR A 329 0.76 -5.95 3.42
N ILE A 330 0.35 -6.91 2.58
CA ILE A 330 0.59 -6.87 1.13
C ILE A 330 -0.07 -5.67 0.43
N THR A 331 -1.11 -5.07 1.03
CA THR A 331 -1.74 -3.86 0.49
C THR A 331 -1.40 -2.60 1.27
N LEU A 332 -0.52 -2.67 2.27
CA LEU A 332 -0.29 -1.59 3.25
C LEU A 332 -1.61 -1.02 3.79
N PHE A 333 -2.55 -1.92 4.10
CA PHE A 333 -3.93 -1.69 4.54
C PHE A 333 -4.86 -1.04 3.51
N ALA A 334 -4.38 -0.70 2.31
CA ALA A 334 -5.17 -0.07 1.25
C ALA A 334 -6.15 -1.03 0.53
N GLY A 335 -6.13 -2.33 0.87
CA GLY A 335 -7.01 -3.37 0.35
C GLY A 335 -8.43 -3.41 0.93
N GLY A 336 -8.95 -2.28 1.44
CA GLY A 336 -10.28 -2.23 2.06
C GLY A 336 -10.37 -2.77 3.49
N VAL A 337 -9.23 -2.89 4.18
CA VAL A 337 -9.16 -3.39 5.57
C VAL A 337 -9.81 -2.42 6.56
N VAL A 338 -9.68 -1.13 6.29
CA VAL A 338 -10.27 -0.03 7.08
C VAL A 338 -10.96 0.95 6.13
N ASN A 339 -11.85 1.80 6.66
CA ASN A 339 -12.43 2.86 5.85
C ASN A 339 -11.35 3.83 5.35
N TYR A 340 -11.61 4.47 4.21
CA TYR A 340 -10.59 5.26 3.52
C TYR A 340 -10.10 6.47 4.32
N HIS A 341 -10.99 7.14 5.07
CA HIS A 341 -10.59 8.19 6.00
C HIS A 341 -9.54 7.71 7.01
N THR A 342 -9.71 6.51 7.58
CA THR A 342 -8.76 5.92 8.52
C THR A 342 -7.46 5.50 7.82
N LEU A 343 -7.56 4.94 6.61
CA LEU A 343 -6.41 4.58 5.79
C LEU A 343 -5.50 5.80 5.55
N MET A 344 -6.07 6.96 5.20
CA MET A 344 -5.28 8.19 4.98
C MET A 344 -4.53 8.62 6.24
N ARG A 345 -5.15 8.45 7.42
CA ARG A 345 -4.49 8.75 8.70
C ARG A 345 -3.36 7.78 9.02
N ILE A 346 -3.53 6.51 8.68
CA ILE A 346 -2.48 5.49 8.81
C ILE A 346 -1.32 5.84 7.87
N TRP A 347 -1.60 6.15 6.61
CA TRP A 347 -0.60 6.49 5.60
C TRP A 347 0.18 7.76 5.94
N ASP A 348 -0.50 8.80 6.44
CA ASP A 348 0.17 10.00 6.96
C ASP A 348 1.22 9.66 8.03
N VAL A 349 0.89 8.73 8.95
CA VAL A 349 1.80 8.30 10.02
C VAL A 349 2.87 7.33 9.51
N TYR A 350 2.55 6.45 8.56
CA TYR A 350 3.50 5.58 7.88
C TYR A 350 4.57 6.40 7.15
N PHE A 351 4.21 7.46 6.42
CA PHE A 351 5.20 8.34 5.82
C PHE A 351 6.08 9.02 6.87
N LEU A 352 5.56 9.32 8.07
CA LEU A 352 6.38 9.93 9.13
C LEU A 352 7.31 8.95 9.84
N CYS A 353 6.84 7.75 10.15
CA CYS A 353 7.48 6.82 11.08
C CYS A 353 8.06 5.57 10.42
N GLY A 354 7.72 5.28 9.17
CA GLY A 354 8.14 4.08 8.45
C GLY A 354 7.18 2.90 8.59
N TYR A 355 7.58 1.76 8.03
CA TYR A 355 6.76 0.54 7.90
C TYR A 355 6.23 -0.03 9.22
N ASP A 356 7.00 0.05 10.31
CA ASP A 356 6.66 -0.52 11.63
C ASP A 356 5.30 -0.08 12.17
N VAL A 357 4.80 1.07 11.72
CA VAL A 357 3.45 1.56 12.01
C VAL A 357 2.38 0.50 11.74
N PHE A 358 2.56 -0.31 10.71
CA PHE A 358 1.59 -1.33 10.31
C PHE A 358 1.42 -2.42 11.36
N PHE A 359 2.46 -2.78 12.13
CA PHE A 359 2.34 -3.72 13.24
C PHE A 359 1.40 -3.17 14.34
N PHE A 360 1.51 -1.88 14.63
CA PHE A 360 0.65 -1.23 15.61
C PHE A 360 -0.78 -1.12 15.12
N VAL A 361 -0.97 -0.81 13.84
CA VAL A 361 -2.29 -0.76 13.22
C VAL A 361 -2.97 -2.13 13.29
N ALA A 362 -2.25 -3.22 12.98
CA ALA A 362 -2.78 -4.58 13.08
C ALA A 362 -3.28 -4.91 14.49
N VAL A 363 -2.45 -4.66 15.51
CA VAL A 363 -2.82 -4.93 16.92
C VAL A 363 -3.95 -4.02 17.40
N ALA A 364 -3.94 -2.75 17.03
CA ALA A 364 -5.00 -1.80 17.39
C ALA A 364 -6.35 -2.15 16.73
N LEU A 365 -6.32 -2.64 15.49
CA LEU A 365 -7.51 -3.12 14.79
C LEU A 365 -8.12 -4.30 15.56
N LEU A 366 -7.31 -5.31 15.89
CA LEU A 366 -7.74 -6.48 16.67
C LEU A 366 -8.29 -6.08 18.04
N LYS A 367 -7.63 -5.18 18.77
CA LYS A 367 -8.11 -4.64 20.06
C LYS A 367 -9.48 -3.97 19.94
N THR A 368 -9.70 -3.22 18.87
CA THR A 368 -10.98 -2.51 18.66
C THR A 368 -12.14 -3.49 18.43
N HIS A 369 -11.85 -4.67 17.88
CA HIS A 369 -12.84 -5.72 17.66
C HIS A 369 -13.03 -6.63 18.88
N GLU A 370 -12.00 -6.83 19.71
CA GLU A 370 -12.09 -7.57 21.00
C GLU A 370 -13.23 -7.04 21.89
N GLY A 371 -13.35 -5.71 22.03
CA GLY A 371 -14.32 -5.07 22.91
C GLY A 371 -15.76 -5.05 22.39
N LYS A 372 -16.02 -5.38 21.12
CA LYS A 372 -17.35 -5.18 20.52
C LYS A 372 -18.29 -6.37 20.70
N HIS A 373 -17.82 -7.62 20.72
CA HIS A 373 -18.64 -8.81 21.04
C HIS A 373 -17.71 -9.98 21.39
N HIS A 374 -18.08 -10.79 22.39
CA HIS A 374 -17.46 -12.10 22.65
C HIS A 374 -17.38 -12.91 21.34
N PHE A 375 -16.20 -12.94 20.73
CA PHE A 375 -15.67 -13.88 19.72
C PHE A 375 -16.47 -14.21 18.44
N ALA A 376 -17.66 -13.63 18.20
CA ALA A 376 -18.42 -13.80 16.96
C ALA A 376 -17.76 -13.15 15.72
N TRP A 377 -16.75 -12.29 15.92
CA TRP A 377 -16.05 -11.57 14.87
C TRP A 377 -14.96 -12.40 14.17
N ALA A 378 -14.50 -13.51 14.76
CA ALA A 378 -13.54 -14.42 14.11
C ALA A 378 -14.08 -15.01 12.80
N ARG A 379 -15.41 -15.21 12.68
CA ARG A 379 -16.05 -15.56 11.39
C ARG A 379 -16.06 -14.41 10.38
N ARG A 380 -16.27 -13.16 10.84
CA ARG A 380 -16.25 -11.99 9.94
C ARG A 380 -14.84 -11.61 9.47
N LEU A 381 -13.80 -11.97 10.21
CA LEU A 381 -12.43 -11.85 9.74
C LEU A 381 -12.19 -12.68 8.48
N LEU A 382 -12.76 -13.90 8.42
CA LEU A 382 -12.70 -14.74 7.23
C LEU A 382 -13.48 -14.11 6.05
N ASP A 383 -14.60 -13.45 6.33
CA ASP A 383 -15.38 -12.73 5.30
C ASP A 383 -14.67 -11.47 4.76
N LEU A 384 -13.78 -10.84 5.56
CA LEU A 384 -12.94 -9.70 5.13
C LEU A 384 -11.65 -10.15 4.41
N THR A 385 -11.35 -11.44 4.39
CA THR A 385 -10.16 -12.03 3.75
C THR A 385 -10.44 -12.69 2.39
N VAL A 386 -11.71 -12.92 2.04
CA VAL A 386 -12.11 -13.35 0.69
C VAL A 386 -12.30 -12.14 -0.21
#